data_AF-A0A3C1DKB0-F1
#
_entry.id   AF-A0A3C1DKB0-F1
#
_cell.length_a   1.000
_cell.length_b   1.000
_cell.length_c   1.000
_cell.angle_alpha   90.00
_cell.angle_beta   90.00
_cell.angle_gamma   90.00
#
_symmetry.space_group_name_H-M   'P 1'
#
loop_
_entity.id
_entity.type
_entity.pdbx_description
1 polymer ?
#
loop_
_entity_poly.entity_id
_entity_poly.type
_entity_poly.pdbx_seq_one_letter_code
_entity_poly.pdbx_strand_id
1 'polypeptide(L)'
;MTPRTAIEQFTDERPSLDSYWRALILFGRNVASYKFALGQSLLELGAEVREQVTLDELAVPFSRHVCRHLRAVDRQGTSERSKFLDACRAHNAGELSEDDLIETTRRLGFQNVIDAFHV
;
A
#
# COMPACT_ATOMS: atom_id res chain seq x y z
N MET A 1 -3.47 -11.72 -34.66
CA MET A 1 -3.86 -12.06 -33.28
C MET A 1 -3.12 -11.10 -32.37
N THR A 2 -3.82 -10.23 -31.65
CA THR A 2 -3.18 -9.27 -30.74
C THR A 2 -2.62 -10.05 -29.53
N PRO A 3 -1.36 -9.86 -29.14
CA PRO A 3 -0.81 -10.56 -27.98
C PRO A 3 -1.55 -10.11 -26.70
N ARG A 4 -1.92 -11.09 -25.87
CA ARG A 4 -2.51 -10.82 -24.55
C ARG A 4 -1.51 -10.10 -23.66
N THR A 5 -1.99 -9.10 -22.94
CA THR A 5 -1.23 -8.37 -21.91
C THR A 5 -0.85 -9.28 -20.74
N ALA A 6 0.14 -8.87 -19.94
CA ALA A 6 0.53 -9.61 -18.74
C ALA A 6 -0.61 -9.74 -17.71
N ILE A 7 -1.47 -8.72 -17.63
CA ILE A 7 -2.65 -8.73 -16.75
C ILE A 7 -3.64 -9.79 -17.24
N GLU A 8 -3.99 -9.79 -18.54
CA GLU A 8 -4.91 -10.77 -19.12
C GLU A 8 -4.39 -12.20 -18.94
N GLN A 9 -3.10 -12.44 -19.19
CA GLN A 9 -2.50 -13.76 -18.95
C GLN A 9 -2.63 -14.19 -17.49
N PHE A 10 -2.31 -13.30 -16.55
CA PHE A 10 -2.40 -13.60 -15.11
C PHE A 10 -3.84 -13.86 -14.64
N THR A 11 -4.81 -13.09 -15.12
CA THR A 11 -6.20 -13.23 -14.71
C THR A 11 -6.94 -14.38 -15.39
N ASP A 12 -6.56 -14.72 -16.63
CA ASP A 12 -7.16 -15.82 -17.40
C ASP A 12 -6.71 -17.19 -16.89
N GLU A 13 -5.50 -17.31 -16.35
CA GLU A 13 -4.99 -18.57 -15.81
C GLU A 13 -5.87 -19.11 -14.68
N ARG A 14 -6.36 -18.21 -13.81
CA ARG A 14 -7.27 -18.53 -12.70
C ARG A 14 -8.23 -17.36 -12.44
N PRO A 15 -9.36 -17.28 -13.14
CA PRO A 15 -10.33 -16.21 -12.92
C PRO A 15 -10.93 -16.31 -11.51
N SER A 16 -10.65 -15.33 -10.66
CA SER A 16 -11.20 -15.24 -9.29
C SER A 16 -11.04 -13.82 -8.75
N LEU A 17 -11.86 -13.45 -7.75
CA LEU A 17 -11.72 -12.16 -7.05
C LEU A 17 -10.31 -11.97 -6.49
N ASP A 18 -9.72 -13.03 -5.92
CA ASP A 18 -8.35 -13.03 -5.41
C ASP A 18 -7.32 -12.74 -6.51
N SER A 19 -7.48 -13.34 -7.69
CA SER A 19 -6.59 -13.10 -8.83
C SER A 19 -6.72 -11.68 -9.35
N TYR A 20 -7.94 -11.15 -9.45
CA TYR A 20 -8.16 -9.76 -9.84
C TYR A 20 -7.55 -8.79 -8.83
N TRP A 21 -7.72 -9.05 -7.52
CA TRP A 21 -7.11 -8.25 -6.47
C TRP A 21 -5.58 -8.26 -6.50
N ARG A 22 -4.99 -9.45 -6.65
CA ARG A 22 -3.53 -9.59 -6.82
C ARG A 22 -3.03 -8.85 -8.06
N ALA A 23 -3.80 -8.88 -9.16
CA ALA A 23 -3.43 -8.21 -10.39
C ALA A 23 -3.33 -6.68 -10.20
N LEU A 24 -4.29 -6.07 -9.48
CA LEU A 24 -4.24 -4.63 -9.14
C LEU A 24 -2.93 -4.29 -8.41
N ILE A 25 -2.59 -5.04 -7.37
CA ILE A 25 -1.39 -4.77 -6.56
C ILE A 25 -0.10 -5.02 -7.37
N LEU A 26 -0.04 -6.12 -8.14
CA LEU A 26 1.18 -6.54 -8.84
C LEU A 26 1.47 -5.64 -10.06
N PHE A 27 0.44 -5.34 -10.85
CA PHE A 27 0.57 -4.65 -12.14
C PHE A 27 0.20 -3.17 -12.09
N GLY A 28 -0.17 -2.63 -10.93
CA GLY A 28 -0.24 -1.19 -10.71
C GLY A 28 1.07 -0.49 -11.05
N ARG A 29 1.00 0.78 -11.46
CA ARG A 29 2.16 1.60 -11.84
C ARG A 29 3.12 1.86 -10.68
N ASN A 30 2.69 1.63 -9.45
CA ASN A 30 3.53 1.82 -8.29
C ASN A 30 4.59 0.70 -8.20
N VAL A 31 5.86 1.10 -8.23
CA VAL A 31 7.02 0.19 -8.13
C VAL A 31 7.56 0.04 -6.70
N ALA A 32 7.03 0.80 -5.74
CA ALA A 32 7.43 0.73 -4.34
C ALA A 32 6.68 -0.41 -3.61
N SER A 33 7.39 -1.12 -2.73
CA SER A 33 6.84 -2.25 -1.99
C SER A 33 5.77 -1.86 -0.97
N TYR A 34 5.70 -0.59 -0.54
CA TYR A 34 4.61 -0.14 0.36
C TYR A 34 3.21 -0.34 -0.26
N LYS A 35 3.08 -0.61 -1.57
CA LYS A 35 1.79 -0.89 -2.21
C LYS A 35 1.12 -2.15 -1.64
N PHE A 36 1.92 -3.09 -1.14
CA PHE A 36 1.40 -4.27 -0.44
C PHE A 36 0.76 -3.89 0.89
N ALA A 37 1.33 -2.90 1.60
CA ALA A 37 0.71 -2.36 2.81
C ALA A 37 -0.63 -1.67 2.49
N LEU A 38 -0.71 -0.92 1.38
CA LEU A 38 -1.96 -0.31 0.94
C LEU A 38 -3.02 -1.38 0.63
N GLY A 39 -2.66 -2.39 -0.17
CA GLY A 39 -3.57 -3.49 -0.48
C GLY A 39 -4.07 -4.22 0.78
N GLN A 40 -3.18 -4.52 1.72
CA GLN A 40 -3.60 -5.16 2.97
C GLN A 40 -4.54 -4.26 3.80
N SER A 41 -4.31 -2.95 3.80
CA SER A 41 -5.16 -1.98 4.52
C SER A 41 -6.57 -1.93 3.93
N LEU A 42 -6.69 -1.97 2.60
CA LEU A 42 -7.98 -1.96 1.91
C LEU A 42 -8.76 -3.25 2.16
N LEU A 43 -8.10 -4.41 2.19
CA LEU A 43 -8.75 -5.67 2.56
C LEU A 43 -9.24 -5.67 4.00
N GLU A 44 -8.45 -5.11 4.92
CA GLU A 44 -8.81 -5.00 6.33
C GLU A 44 -10.06 -4.14 6.52
N LEU A 45 -10.11 -2.96 5.90
CA LEU A 45 -11.25 -2.06 6.00
C LEU A 45 -12.48 -2.56 5.22
N GLY A 46 -12.25 -3.23 4.09
CA GLY A 46 -13.32 -3.82 3.27
C GLY A 46 -14.01 -5.02 3.94
N ALA A 47 -13.35 -5.69 4.89
CA ALA A 47 -13.97 -6.76 5.69
C ALA A 47 -15.16 -6.27 6.54
N GLU A 48 -15.26 -4.95 6.76
CA GLU A 48 -16.40 -4.31 7.42
C GLU A 48 -17.58 -3.98 6.48
N VAL A 49 -17.59 -4.52 5.25
CA VAL A 49 -18.62 -4.29 4.22
C VAL A 49 -18.75 -2.80 3.85
N ARG A 50 -17.61 -2.11 3.82
CA ARG A 50 -17.52 -0.71 3.40
C ARG A 50 -17.11 -0.63 1.93
N GLU A 51 -17.84 0.15 1.15
CA GLU A 51 -17.50 0.44 -0.25
C GLU A 51 -16.64 1.70 -0.41
N GLN A 52 -16.50 2.49 0.66
CA GLN A 52 -15.76 3.75 0.68
C GLN A 52 -14.99 3.88 1.99
N VAL A 53 -13.81 4.49 1.91
CA VAL A 53 -12.95 4.81 3.06
C VAL A 53 -12.35 6.20 2.86
N THR A 54 -12.28 6.99 3.93
CA THR A 54 -11.52 8.24 3.93
C THR A 54 -10.02 7.99 4.01
N LEU A 55 -9.20 8.96 3.57
CA LEU A 55 -7.74 8.87 3.75
C LEU A 55 -7.35 8.83 5.24
N ASP A 56 -8.17 9.42 6.10
CA ASP A 56 -7.94 9.48 7.55
C ASP A 56 -8.08 8.09 8.18
N GLU A 57 -9.14 7.37 7.82
CA GLU A 57 -9.36 5.99 8.24
C GLU A 57 -8.30 5.06 7.63
N LEU A 58 -7.90 5.30 6.37
CA LEU A 58 -6.90 4.48 5.68
C LEU A 58 -5.48 4.69 6.26
N ALA A 59 -5.16 5.88 6.75
CA ALA A 59 -3.83 6.21 7.29
C ALA A 59 -3.43 5.31 8.47
N VAL A 60 -4.40 4.88 9.26
CA VAL A 60 -4.18 4.05 10.45
C VAL A 60 -3.65 2.65 10.08
N PRO A 61 -4.39 1.78 9.36
CA PRO A 61 -3.89 0.48 8.96
C PRO A 61 -2.71 0.58 8.00
N PHE A 62 -2.67 1.59 7.13
CA PHE A 62 -1.58 1.76 6.16
C PHE A 62 -0.24 2.01 6.83
N SER A 63 -0.16 3.00 7.72
CA SER A 63 1.07 3.32 8.44
C SER A 63 1.54 2.15 9.30
N ARG A 64 0.61 1.45 9.97
CA ARG A 64 0.89 0.25 10.76
C ARG A 64 1.48 -0.89 9.92
N HIS A 65 0.88 -1.19 8.76
CA HIS A 65 1.40 -2.25 7.87
C HIS A 65 2.76 -1.88 7.29
N VAL A 66 2.98 -0.62 6.91
CA VAL A 66 4.31 -0.13 6.46
C VAL A 66 5.35 -0.27 7.58
N CYS A 67 5.04 0.17 8.80
CA CYS A 67 5.92 0.02 9.97
C CYS A 67 6.27 -1.45 10.22
N ARG A 68 5.28 -2.34 10.18
CA ARG A 68 5.49 -3.78 10.34
C ARG A 68 6.41 -4.35 9.26
N HIS A 69 6.24 -3.95 8.00
CA HIS A 69 7.13 -4.39 6.93
C HIS A 69 8.55 -3.85 7.07
N LEU A 70 8.71 -2.59 7.48
CA LEU A 70 10.02 -1.98 7.73
C LEU A 70 10.80 -2.68 8.87
N ARG A 71 10.10 -3.22 9.88
CA ARG A 71 10.74 -4.04 10.94
C ARG A 71 11.31 -5.35 10.40
N ALA A 72 10.65 -5.95 9.41
CA ALA A 72 11.11 -7.20 8.81
C ALA A 72 12.24 -6.95 7.79
N VAL A 73 12.08 -5.92 6.95
CA VAL A 73 13.06 -5.50 5.95
C VAL A 73 12.98 -3.98 5.83
N ASP A 74 14.09 -3.28 6.09
CA ASP A 74 14.17 -1.82 6.03
C ASP A 74 14.25 -1.28 4.58
N ARG A 75 13.32 -1.69 3.73
CA ARG A 75 13.15 -1.19 2.37
C ARG A 75 11.72 -1.33 1.91
N GLN A 76 11.10 -0.20 1.60
CA GLN A 76 9.71 -0.15 1.11
C GLN A 76 9.52 0.75 -0.13
N GLY A 77 10.54 1.49 -0.53
CA GLY A 77 10.50 2.39 -1.68
C GLY A 77 11.69 2.17 -2.62
N THR A 78 11.63 2.83 -3.77
CA THR A 78 12.72 2.88 -4.75
C THR A 78 13.62 4.11 -4.56
N SER A 79 13.07 5.20 -4.02
CA SER A 79 13.81 6.42 -3.70
C SER A 79 14.79 6.21 -2.54
N GLU A 80 15.95 6.87 -2.60
CA GLU A 80 16.96 6.86 -1.53
C GLU A 80 16.47 7.51 -0.24
N ARG A 81 15.56 8.49 -0.34
CA ARG A 81 15.00 9.23 0.80
C ARG A 81 13.49 9.31 0.67
N SER A 82 12.80 9.17 1.80
CA SER A 82 11.35 9.31 1.88
C SER A 82 10.96 9.75 3.28
N LYS A 83 10.50 11.00 3.42
CA LYS A 83 10.04 11.57 4.70
C LYS A 83 8.98 10.70 5.37
N PHE A 84 8.08 10.10 4.58
CA PHE A 84 7.07 9.18 5.09
C PHE A 84 7.71 7.90 5.67
N LEU A 85 8.65 7.28 4.95
CA LEU A 85 9.32 6.07 5.44
C LEU A 85 10.21 6.38 6.66
N ASP A 86 10.82 7.56 6.68
CA ASP A 86 11.62 8.03 7.81
C ASP A 86 10.75 8.20 9.08
N ALA A 87 9.54 8.74 8.94
CA ALA A 87 8.58 8.79 10.06
C ALA A 87 8.15 7.40 10.54
N CYS A 88 7.93 6.45 9.62
CA CYS A 88 7.63 5.06 9.98
C CYS A 88 8.80 4.41 10.75
N ARG A 89 10.05 4.70 10.37
CA ARG A 89 11.25 4.23 11.09
C ARG A 89 11.37 4.85 12.47
N ALA A 90 11.16 6.17 12.59
CA ALA A 90 11.17 6.87 13.87
C ALA A 90 10.11 6.31 14.82
N HIS A 91 8.90 6.04 14.32
CA HIS A 91 7.85 5.38 15.10
C HIS A 91 8.27 3.98 15.56
N ASN A 92 8.87 3.18 14.66
CA ASN A 92 9.41 1.86 15.01
C ASN A 92 10.51 1.92 16.08
N ALA A 93 11.28 3.00 16.14
CA ALA A 93 12.31 3.26 17.16
C ALA A 93 11.74 3.83 18.48
N GLY A 94 10.44 4.16 18.53
CA GLY A 94 9.81 4.80 19.69
C GLY A 94 10.06 6.32 19.78
N GLU A 95 10.54 6.93 18.70
CA GLU A 95 10.91 8.35 18.62
C GLU A 95 9.77 9.24 18.11
N LEU A 96 8.70 8.63 17.58
CA LEU A 96 7.55 9.32 17.00
C LEU A 96 6.24 8.67 17.50
N SER A 97 5.30 9.49 17.98
CA SER A 97 4.03 9.00 18.51
C SER A 97 3.16 8.38 17.41
N GLU A 98 2.17 7.58 17.80
CA GLU A 98 1.19 7.02 16.85
C GLU A 98 0.37 8.12 16.16
N ASP A 99 -0.03 9.15 16.90
CA ASP A 99 -0.79 10.29 16.35
C ASP A 99 0.04 11.07 15.31
N ASP A 100 1.32 11.33 15.60
CA ASP A 100 2.24 11.99 14.66
C ASP A 100 2.50 11.13 13.41
N LEU A 101 2.54 9.80 13.57
CA LEU A 101 2.68 8.86 12.45
C LEU A 101 1.46 8.94 11.54
N ILE A 102 0.27 8.89 12.13
CA ILE A 102 -1.00 8.97 11.40
C ILE A 102 -1.08 10.32 10.68
N GLU A 103 -0.77 11.42 11.35
CA GLU A 103 -0.77 12.75 10.74
C GLU A 103 0.22 12.84 9.56
N THR A 104 1.44 12.32 9.74
CA THR A 104 2.44 12.29 8.67
C THR A 104 1.98 11.42 7.50
N THR A 105 1.31 10.31 7.78
CA THR A 105 0.77 9.40 6.77
C THR A 105 -0.31 10.07 5.94
N ARG A 106 -1.23 10.82 6.57
CA ARG A 106 -2.25 11.61 5.87
C ARG A 106 -1.64 12.62 4.91
N ARG A 107 -0.58 13.31 5.34
CA ARG A 107 0.09 14.36 4.55
C ARG A 107 0.94 13.81 3.41
N LEU A 108 1.67 12.72 3.64
CA LEU A 108 2.77 12.27 2.77
C LEU A 108 2.62 10.83 2.27
N GLY A 109 1.92 9.97 3.01
CA GLY A 109 1.84 8.53 2.73
C GLY A 109 1.13 8.20 1.42
N PHE A 110 0.20 9.06 0.99
CA PHE A 110 -0.66 8.80 -0.17
C PHE A 110 -0.23 9.47 -1.46
N GLN A 111 0.79 10.34 -1.42
CA GLN A 111 1.14 11.25 -2.52
C GLN A 111 1.39 10.56 -3.87
N ASN A 112 1.89 9.31 -3.86
CA ASN A 112 2.18 8.55 -5.08
C ASN A 112 1.48 7.18 -5.12
N VAL A 113 1.06 6.63 -3.99
CA VAL A 113 0.63 5.23 -3.93
C VAL A 113 -0.77 5.03 -4.47
N ILE A 114 -1.69 5.98 -4.25
CA ILE A 114 -3.10 5.86 -4.69
C ILE A 114 -3.19 5.96 -6.21
N ASP A 115 -2.67 7.04 -6.79
CA ASP A 115 -2.73 7.29 -8.23
C ASP A 115 -2.01 6.23 -9.07
N ALA A 116 -1.05 5.54 -8.47
CA ALA A 116 -0.30 4.47 -9.12
C ALA A 116 -0.73 3.07 -8.67
N PHE A 117 -1.79 2.93 -7.86
CA PHE A 117 -2.22 1.64 -7.32
C PHE A 117 -2.86 0.74 -8.39
N HIS A 118 -3.60 1.33 -9.33
CA HIS A 118 -4.29 0.62 -10.41
C HIS A 118 -4.26 1.46 -11.71
N VAL A 119 -4.65 0.88 -12.85
CA VAL A 119 -4.68 1.51 -14.18
C VAL A 119 -5.99 1.20 -14.87
#